data_AF-A0A7M1LIZ1-F1
#
_entry.id   AF-A0A7M1LIZ1-F1
#
_cell.length_a   1.000
_cell.length_b   1.000
_cell.length_c   1.000
_cell.angle_alpha   90.00
_cell.angle_beta   90.00
_cell.angle_gamma   90.00
#
_symmetry.space_group_name_H-M   'P 1'
#
loop_
_entity.id
_entity.type
_entity.pdbx_description
1 polymer ?
#
loop_
_entity_poly.entity_id
_entity_poly.type
_entity_poly.pdbx_seq_one_letter_code
_entity_poly.pdbx_strand_id
1 'polypeptide(L)' 'MEEKLEKSFEENVEILNSYLEKLKDENLNLNDSVEIYKQALKILVEAKNQLQDAKLEIIEIDKELGVE' A
#
# COMPACT_ATOMS: atom_id res chain seq x y z
N MET A 1 13.23 -17.33 12.34
CA MET A 1 13.03 -15.94 11.89
C MET A 1 11.86 -16.01 10.95
N GLU A 2 10.69 -15.52 11.36
CA GLU A 2 9.57 -15.35 10.42
C GLU A 2 9.96 -14.20 9.51
N GLU A 3 10.41 -14.53 8.29
CA GLU A 3 10.47 -13.57 7.19
C GLU A 3 9.05 -13.06 7.00
N LYS A 4 8.79 -11.86 7.50
CA LYS A 4 7.56 -11.14 7.23
C LYS A 4 7.61 -10.81 5.75
N LEU A 5 7.08 -11.70 4.91
CA LEU A 5 6.92 -11.47 3.47
C LEU A 5 6.28 -10.09 3.30
N GLU A 6 7.08 -9.12 2.86
CA GLU A 6 6.57 -7.81 2.48
C GLU A 6 5.60 -8.06 1.33
N LYS A 7 4.34 -7.65 1.52
CA LYS A 7 3.32 -7.81 0.49
C LYS A 7 3.69 -6.97 -0.71
N SER A 8 3.43 -7.47 -1.90
CA SER A 8 3.56 -6.70 -3.14
C SER A 8 2.66 -5.47 -3.13
N PHE A 9 2.94 -4.53 -4.04
CA PHE A 9 2.11 -3.35 -4.24
C PHE A 9 0.67 -3.74 -4.60
N GLU A 10 0.50 -4.73 -5.48
CA GLU A 10 -0.78 -5.24 -5.93
C GLU A 10 -1.59 -5.85 -4.77
N GLU A 11 -0.95 -6.68 -3.92
CA GLU A 11 -1.59 -7.25 -2.73
C GLU A 11 -2.02 -6.15 -1.75
N ASN A 12 -1.18 -5.12 -1.55
CA ASN A 12 -1.52 -3.98 -0.70
C ASN A 12 -2.74 -3.22 -1.23
N VAL A 13 -2.83 -3.02 -2.55
CA VAL A 13 -3.99 -2.39 -3.21
C VAL A 13 -5.24 -3.25 -3.08
N GLU A 14 -5.15 -4.58 -3.24
CA GLU A 14 -6.28 -5.49 -3.05
C GLU A 14 -6.83 -5.44 -1.62
N ILE A 15 -5.95 -5.39 -0.61
CA ILE A 15 -6.37 -5.27 0.79
C ILE A 15 -7.04 -3.91 1.03
N LEU A 16 -6.51 -2.82 0.49
CA LEU A 16 -7.12 -1.49 0.59
C LEU A 16 -8.52 -1.47 -0.02
N ASN A 17 -8.70 -2.09 -1.19
CA ASN A 17 -10.01 -2.23 -1.83
C ASN A 17 -10.97 -3.06 -0.95
N SER A 18 -10.50 -4.15 -0.34
CA SER A 18 -11.31 -4.94 0.59
C SER A 18 -11.75 -4.12 1.82
N TYR A 19 -10.87 -3.28 2.36
CA TYR A 19 -11.22 -2.37 3.46
C TYR A 19 -12.24 -1.32 3.05
N LEU A 20 -12.14 -0.77 1.83
CA LEU A 20 -13.15 0.14 1.30
C LEU A 20 -14.52 -0.54 1.18
N GLU A 21 -14.58 -1.78 0.70
CA GLU A 21 -15.83 -2.54 0.66
C GLU A 21 -16.41 -2.78 2.06
N LYS A 22 -15.58 -3.09 3.06
CA LYS A 22 -16.02 -3.24 4.46
C LYS A 22 -16.54 -1.94 5.05
N LEU A 23 -15.93 -0.80 4.71
CA LEU A 23 -16.37 0.53 5.17
C LEU A 23 -17.72 0.95 4.57
N LYS A 24 -18.19 0.29 3.51
CA LYS A 24 -19.54 0.52 2.95
C LYS A 24 -20.63 -0.24 3.69
N ASP A 25 -20.30 -1.16 4.61
CA ASP A 25 -21.30 -1.88 5.39
C ASP A 25 -21.99 -0.93 6.39
N GLU A 26 -23.30 -0.77 6.22
CA GLU A 26 -24.13 0.09 7.07
C GLU A 26 -24.23 -0.41 8.52
N ASN A 27 -23.91 -1.69 8.77
CA ASN A 27 -23.89 -2.27 10.11
C ASN A 27 -22.53 -2.13 10.81
N LEU A 28 -21.53 -1.57 10.15
CA LEU A 28 -20.20 -1.38 10.72
C LEU A 28 -20.25 -0.37 11.87
N ASN A 29 -19.84 -0.80 13.05
CA ASN A 29 -19.78 0.11 14.19
C ASN A 29 -18.59 1.08 14.07
N LEU A 30 -18.66 2.19 14.81
CA LEU A 30 -17.65 3.24 14.77
C LEU A 30 -16.24 2.72 15.12
N ASN A 31 -16.10 1.87 16.13
CA ASN A 31 -14.80 1.38 16.55
C ASN A 31 -14.13 0.54 15.46
N ASP A 32 -14.89 -0.34 14.83
CA ASP A 32 -14.38 -1.18 13.74
C ASP A 32 -14.03 -0.33 12.51
N SER A 33 -14.84 0.70 12.20
CA SER A 33 -14.52 1.64 11.12
C SER A 33 -13.20 2.39 11.33
N VAL A 34 -12.93 2.80 12.57
CA VAL A 34 -11.69 3.49 12.94
C VAL A 34 -10.49 2.53 12.87
N GLU A 35 -10.65 1.28 13.32
CA GLU A 35 -9.58 0.29 13.22
C GLU A 35 -9.26 -0.08 11.77
N ILE A 36 -10.28 -0.28 10.92
CA ILE A 36 -10.09 -0.50 9.48
C ILE A 36 -9.35 0.69 8.86
N TYR A 37 -9.74 1.92 9.20
CA TYR A 37 -9.06 3.12 8.70
C TYR A 37 -7.59 3.19 9.13
N LYS A 38 -7.26 2.91 10.39
CA LYS A 38 -5.88 2.88 10.88
C LYS A 38 -5.05 1.81 10.17
N GLN A 39 -5.63 0.63 9.92
CA GLN A 39 -4.95 -0.45 9.19
C GLN A 39 -4.72 -0.04 7.74
N ALA A 40 -5.73 0.55 7.09
CA ALA A 40 -5.63 1.07 5.73
C ALA A 40 -4.51 2.12 5.61
N LEU A 41 -4.37 3.05 6.56
CA LEU A 41 -3.30 4.03 6.54
C LEU A 41 -1.89 3.41 6.58
N LYS A 42 -1.70 2.34 7.34
CA LYS A 42 -0.40 1.66 7.40
C LYS A 42 -0.05 1.02 6.05
N ILE A 43 -1.00 0.32 5.44
CA ILE A 43 -0.84 -0.32 4.14
C ILE A 43 -0.62 0.72 3.04
N LEU A 44 -1.32 1.85 3.11
CA LEU A 44 -1.16 2.95 2.16
C LEU A 44 0.25 3.55 2.22
N VAL A 45 0.85 3.66 3.42
CA VAL A 45 2.24 4.10 3.58
C VAL A 45 3.21 3.09 2.95
N GLU A 46 3.00 1.79 3.18
CA GLU A 46 3.83 0.73 2.57
C GLU A 46 3.75 0.79 1.03
N ALA A 47 2.55 0.85 0.47
CA ALA A 47 2.35 0.96 -0.99
C ALA A 47 2.97 2.24 -1.57
N LYS A 48 2.91 3.36 -0.83
CA LYS A 48 3.54 4.62 -1.26
C LYS A 48 5.07 4.52 -1.27
N ASN A 49 5.65 3.85 -0.29
CA ASN A 49 7.10 3.63 -0.25
C ASN A 49 7.54 2.76 -1.42
N GLN A 50 6.82 1.67 -1.72
CA GLN A 50 7.10 0.81 -2.89
C GLN A 50 7.08 1.60 -4.20
N LEU A 51 6.10 2.50 -4.39
CA LEU A 51 6.06 3.38 -5.56
C LEU A 51 7.22 4.38 -5.60
N GLN A 52 7.64 4.89 -4.45
CA GLN A 52 8.76 5.81 -4.36
C GLN A 52 10.08 5.11 -4.70
N ASP A 53 10.27 3.88 -4.22
CA ASP A 53 11.45 3.08 -4.51
C ASP A 53 11.52 2.73 -5.99
N ALA A 54 10.41 2.25 -6.59
CA ALA A 54 10.33 1.99 -8.02
C ALA A 54 10.61 3.26 -8.87
N LYS A 55 10.17 4.43 -8.41
CA LYS A 55 10.49 5.71 -9.07
C LYS A 55 11.98 6.02 -9.01
N LEU A 56 12.64 5.77 -7.89
CA LEU A 56 14.08 5.98 -7.74
C LEU A 56 14.86 5.05 -8.66
N GLU A 57 14.48 3.77 -8.73
CA GLU A 57 15.08 2.80 -9.64
C GLU A 57 14.99 3.25 -11.11
N ILE A 58 13.82 3.75 -11.55
CA ILE A 58 13.66 4.28 -12.91
C ILE A 58 14.60 5.46 -13.16
N ILE A 59 14.70 6.39 -12.20
CA ILE A 59 15.60 7.56 -12.32
C ILE A 59 17.07 7.13 -12.42
N GLU A 60 17.47 6.11 -11.65
CA GLU A 60 18.83 5.56 -11.70
C GLU A 60 19.10 4.90 -13.06
N ILE A 61 18.16 4.11 -13.57
CA ILE A 61 18.25 3.48 -14.90
C ILE A 61 18.36 4.54 -16.00
N ASP A 62 17.52 5.58 -15.99
CA ASP A 62 17.56 6.66 -16.98
C ASP A 62 18.91 7.39 -16.97
N LYS A 63 19.48 7.61 -15.78
CA LYS A 63 20.80 8.21 -15.60
C LYS A 63 21.93 7.33 -16.10
N GLU A 64 21.85 6.01 -15.88
CA GLU A 64 22.84 5.04 -16.37
C GLU A 64 22.79 4.87 -17.89
N LEU A 65 21.60 4.95 -18.49
CA LEU A 65 21.40 4.85 -19.93
C LEU A 65 21.70 6.15 -20.70
N GLY A 66 21.96 7.25 -19.99
CA GLY A 66 22.33 8.54 -20.58
C GLY A 66 21.23 9.17 -21.43
N VAL A 67 19.97 8.87 -21.14
CA VAL A 67 18.81 9.44 -21.82
C VAL A 67 18.43 10.75 -21.12
N GLU A 68 19.15 11.84 -21.43
CA GLU A 68 18.73 13.22 -21.12
C GLU A 68 18.06 13.90 -22.33
#